data_AF-A0A0F9Q2W4-F1
#
_entry.id   AF-A0A0F9Q2W4-F1
#
_cell.length_a   1.000
_cell.length_b   1.000
_cell.length_c   1.000
_cell.angle_alpha   90.00
_cell.angle_beta   90.00
_cell.angle_gamma   90.00
#
_symmetry.space_group_name_H-M   'P 1'
#
loop_
_entity.id
_entity.type
_entity.pdbx_description
1 polymer ?
#
loop_
_entity_poly.entity_id
_entity_poly.type
_entity_poly.pdbx_seq_one_letter_code
_entity_poly.pdbx_strand_id
1 'polypeptide(L)'
;MPFMEYIFSENQRLREVFFEESHRRINNKSDSFALVTILEIFLYNAGTEKLIHLFKGYEVKVFNLFYQLLKNIDPYTEFLPVYEVSSSFWPYGLAEKIGTVLSSVVKKKVTESIINEQFDELLFLSREQFLHSLSIVDFIRITLDPILDFINFIITKTTELENKNELYEYGIDLPCSDRNTQFISKKLIEILNEINDEKTDAVIGLCLHLYIHLRDFMLLPQEIRTHFFVIAHLNNRNYHNGERQNLDWQLGLLKNFESECITQHITDIIKKGVIKEIQSLFIEDWFSLLSTEDFIFLWDESEINLYKVILNINKDINRSMYGYGIHFGRDQMELLKGRISEKINSTITYGDEEEIRILFMLEFFDYLSEDEAIFFFEKLNFMDLFKKLDKHRWEPHEENEIHEFFKKYEPF
;
A
#
# COMPACT_ATOMS: atom_id res chain seq x y z
N MET A 1 38.25 -10.26 -22.49
CA MET A 1 37.16 -10.47 -23.47
C MET A 1 37.49 -11.44 -24.60
N PRO A 2 38.63 -11.37 -25.33
CA PRO A 2 38.89 -12.21 -26.50
C PRO A 2 38.85 -13.73 -26.25
N PHE A 3 39.23 -14.17 -25.04
CA PHE A 3 39.23 -15.58 -24.66
C PHE A 3 37.82 -16.18 -24.49
N MET A 4 36.90 -15.45 -23.84
CA MET A 4 35.52 -15.91 -23.68
C MET A 4 34.78 -15.87 -25.02
N GLU A 5 35.02 -14.83 -25.83
CA GLU A 5 34.53 -14.80 -27.21
C GLU A 5 35.03 -16.04 -27.97
N TYR A 6 36.34 -16.35 -27.94
CA TYR A 6 36.90 -17.55 -28.56
C TYR A 6 36.27 -18.87 -28.08
N ILE A 7 36.08 -19.04 -26.76
CA ILE A 7 35.40 -20.22 -26.19
C ILE A 7 34.01 -20.35 -26.80
N PHE A 8 33.23 -19.27 -26.81
CA PHE A 8 31.83 -19.31 -27.20
C PHE A 8 31.57 -19.20 -28.71
N SER A 9 32.47 -18.63 -29.51
CA SER A 9 32.23 -18.35 -30.94
C SER A 9 32.80 -19.41 -31.88
N GLU A 10 33.92 -20.07 -31.56
CA GLU A 10 34.65 -20.89 -32.54
C GLU A 10 34.74 -22.39 -32.23
N ASN A 11 34.42 -22.84 -31.02
CA ASN A 11 34.65 -24.24 -30.65
C ASN A 11 33.53 -24.84 -29.78
N GLN A 12 32.71 -25.69 -30.40
CA GLN A 12 31.63 -26.41 -29.70
C GLN A 12 32.12 -27.25 -28.51
N ARG A 13 33.26 -27.92 -28.66
CA ARG A 13 33.82 -28.77 -27.59
C ARG A 13 34.30 -27.94 -26.39
N LEU A 14 34.91 -26.79 -26.62
CA LEU A 14 35.31 -25.88 -25.53
C LEU A 14 34.09 -25.30 -24.80
N ARG A 15 32.99 -25.01 -25.52
CA ARG A 15 31.72 -24.62 -24.89
C ARG A 15 31.16 -25.72 -23.98
N GLU A 16 31.13 -26.95 -24.48
CA GLU A 16 30.62 -28.10 -23.72
C GLU A 16 31.44 -28.34 -22.44
N VAL A 17 32.78 -28.32 -22.55
CA VAL A 17 33.69 -28.43 -21.40
C VAL A 17 33.50 -27.27 -20.43
N PHE A 18 33.30 -26.05 -20.92
CA PHE A 18 33.04 -24.89 -20.07
C PHE A 18 31.77 -25.07 -19.23
N PHE A 19 30.65 -25.49 -19.84
CA PHE A 19 29.41 -25.72 -19.10
C PHE A 19 29.54 -26.87 -18.10
N GLU A 20 30.18 -27.98 -18.50
CA GLU A 20 30.40 -29.13 -17.64
C GLU A 20 31.24 -28.77 -16.41
N GLU A 21 32.36 -28.05 -16.61
CA GLU A 21 33.21 -27.63 -15.50
C GLU A 21 32.56 -26.57 -14.62
N SER A 22 31.79 -25.66 -15.20
CA SER A 22 31.05 -24.66 -14.45
C SER A 22 29.99 -25.32 -13.55
N HIS A 23 29.22 -26.27 -14.08
CA HIS A 23 28.28 -27.06 -13.29
C HIS A 23 28.98 -27.85 -12.18
N ARG A 24 30.11 -28.50 -12.47
CA ARG A 24 30.89 -29.23 -11.47
C ARG A 24 31.36 -28.31 -10.33
N ARG A 25 31.79 -27.08 -10.64
CA ARG A 25 32.27 -26.10 -9.65
C ARG A 25 31.16 -25.48 -8.81
N ILE A 26 30.01 -25.16 -9.42
CA ILE A 26 28.83 -24.63 -8.69
C ILE A 26 28.40 -25.60 -7.58
N ASN A 27 28.43 -26.90 -7.87
CA ASN A 27 28.08 -27.93 -6.89
C ASN A 27 29.09 -28.07 -5.73
N ASN A 28 30.25 -27.40 -5.79
CA ASN A 28 31.35 -27.54 -4.81
C ASN A 28 31.49 -26.37 -3.82
N LYS A 29 30.51 -25.45 -3.77
CA LYS A 29 30.32 -24.30 -2.84
C LYS A 29 31.47 -23.28 -2.65
N SER A 30 32.75 -23.64 -2.68
CA SER A 30 33.87 -22.71 -2.41
C SER A 30 34.22 -21.78 -3.58
N ASP A 31 33.87 -22.16 -4.80
CA ASP A 31 34.28 -21.48 -6.04
C ASP A 31 33.13 -20.71 -6.73
N SER A 32 31.90 -20.81 -6.21
CA SER A 32 30.70 -20.28 -6.88
C SER A 32 30.75 -18.77 -7.05
N PHE A 33 31.20 -18.02 -6.04
CA PHE A 33 31.23 -16.54 -6.07
C PHE A 33 32.17 -15.97 -7.15
N ALA A 34 33.38 -16.50 -7.30
CA ALA A 34 34.30 -16.06 -8.35
C ALA A 34 33.78 -16.38 -9.75
N LEU A 35 33.07 -17.52 -9.91
CA LEU A 35 32.43 -17.90 -11.16
C LEU A 35 31.28 -16.97 -11.53
N VAL A 36 30.47 -16.56 -10.54
CA VAL A 36 29.39 -15.55 -10.66
C VAL A 36 29.96 -14.26 -11.23
N THR A 37 30.97 -13.69 -10.55
CA THR A 37 31.55 -12.40 -10.94
C THR A 37 32.20 -12.47 -12.33
N ILE A 38 32.85 -13.58 -12.69
CA ILE A 38 33.45 -13.75 -14.03
C ILE A 38 32.35 -13.83 -15.12
N LEU A 39 31.25 -14.51 -14.84
CA LEU A 39 30.09 -14.57 -15.73
C LEU A 39 29.43 -13.20 -15.86
N GLU A 40 29.19 -12.48 -14.77
CA GLU A 40 28.67 -11.10 -14.77
C GLU A 40 29.55 -10.17 -15.61
N ILE A 41 30.86 -10.18 -15.37
CA ILE A 41 31.83 -9.37 -16.14
C ILE A 41 31.78 -9.73 -17.62
N PHE A 42 31.69 -11.02 -17.97
CA PHE A 42 31.59 -11.44 -19.36
C PHE A 42 30.31 -10.95 -20.04
N LEU A 43 29.16 -11.13 -19.37
CA LEU A 43 27.85 -10.77 -19.89
C LEU A 43 27.67 -9.25 -20.00
N TYR A 44 28.19 -8.50 -19.03
CA TYR A 44 28.13 -7.03 -19.02
C TYR A 44 28.85 -6.42 -20.23
N ASN A 45 29.97 -7.01 -20.63
CA ASN A 45 30.81 -6.50 -21.71
C ASN A 45 30.42 -7.01 -23.11
N ALA A 46 29.51 -7.99 -23.22
CA ALA A 46 29.05 -8.52 -24.49
C ALA A 46 27.83 -7.76 -25.02
N GLY A 47 27.82 -7.44 -26.32
CA GLY A 47 26.66 -6.86 -27.00
C GLY A 47 25.54 -7.89 -27.20
N THR A 48 24.29 -7.44 -27.30
CA THR A 48 23.08 -8.28 -27.44
C THR A 48 23.19 -9.27 -28.59
N GLU A 49 23.57 -8.82 -29.79
CA GLU A 49 23.69 -9.68 -30.97
C GLU A 49 24.74 -10.77 -30.79
N LYS A 50 25.84 -10.45 -30.09
CA LYS A 50 26.87 -11.43 -29.74
C LYS A 50 26.29 -12.45 -28.76
N LEU A 51 25.63 -12.03 -27.70
CA LEU A 51 25.02 -12.94 -26.72
C LEU A 51 24.00 -13.89 -27.37
N ILE A 52 23.14 -13.37 -28.27
CA ILE A 52 22.21 -14.18 -29.06
C ILE A 52 22.95 -15.24 -29.87
N HIS A 53 24.03 -14.86 -30.56
CA HIS A 53 24.81 -15.81 -31.35
C HIS A 53 25.51 -16.86 -30.50
N LEU A 54 26.10 -16.46 -29.37
CA LEU A 54 26.90 -17.32 -28.50
C LEU A 54 26.06 -18.36 -27.76
N PHE A 55 24.82 -18.01 -27.40
CA PHE A 55 23.93 -18.87 -26.61
C PHE A 55 22.89 -19.64 -27.42
N LYS A 56 22.76 -19.36 -28.73
CA LYS A 56 21.87 -20.09 -29.62
C LYS A 56 22.12 -21.61 -29.58
N GLY A 57 21.08 -22.38 -29.28
CA GLY A 57 21.11 -23.84 -29.13
C GLY A 57 21.62 -24.34 -27.78
N TYR A 58 21.94 -23.44 -26.84
CA TYR A 58 22.42 -23.76 -25.49
C TYR A 58 21.57 -23.11 -24.40
N GLU A 59 20.40 -22.58 -24.75
CA GLU A 59 19.53 -21.78 -23.89
C GLU A 59 19.24 -22.49 -22.56
N VAL A 60 18.96 -23.80 -22.61
CA VAL A 60 18.69 -24.61 -21.41
C VAL A 60 19.94 -24.75 -20.53
N LYS A 61 21.12 -24.97 -21.11
CA LYS A 61 22.37 -25.08 -20.33
C LYS A 61 22.74 -23.74 -19.69
N VAL A 62 22.55 -22.65 -20.42
CA VAL A 62 22.76 -21.28 -19.94
C VAL A 62 21.79 -20.94 -18.81
N PHE A 63 20.50 -21.19 -18.98
CA PHE A 63 19.50 -21.01 -17.92
C PHE A 63 19.86 -21.81 -16.67
N ASN A 64 20.11 -23.12 -16.81
CA ASN A 64 20.44 -23.99 -15.68
C ASN A 64 21.70 -23.54 -14.95
N LEU A 65 22.69 -23.00 -15.66
CA LEU A 65 23.91 -22.48 -15.06
C LEU A 65 23.58 -21.32 -14.12
N PHE A 66 22.88 -20.29 -14.60
CA PHE A 66 22.52 -19.13 -13.79
C PHE A 66 21.54 -19.47 -12.68
N TYR A 67 20.52 -20.25 -13.00
CA TYR A 67 19.52 -20.70 -12.05
C TYR A 67 20.12 -21.44 -10.86
N GLN A 68 21.01 -22.42 -11.10
CA GLN A 68 21.66 -23.17 -10.03
C GLN A 68 22.68 -22.33 -9.26
N LEU A 69 23.35 -21.41 -9.93
CA LEU A 69 24.33 -20.53 -9.32
C LEU A 69 23.67 -19.56 -8.35
N LEU A 70 22.53 -18.96 -8.73
CA LEU A 70 21.73 -18.10 -7.85
C LEU A 70 21.13 -18.90 -6.69
N LYS A 71 20.48 -20.05 -6.96
CA LYS A 71 19.94 -20.90 -5.89
C LYS A 71 20.98 -21.37 -4.86
N ASN A 72 22.24 -21.52 -5.25
CA ASN A 72 23.31 -21.93 -4.32
C ASN A 72 23.91 -20.77 -3.51
N ILE A 73 23.71 -19.53 -3.94
CA ILE A 73 24.13 -18.31 -3.24
C ILE A 73 23.03 -17.81 -2.31
N ASP A 74 21.78 -18.10 -2.65
CA ASP A 74 20.57 -17.74 -1.94
C ASP A 74 20.30 -18.39 -0.54
N PRO A 75 21.06 -19.37 0.02
CA PRO A 75 20.70 -19.91 1.34
C PRO A 75 21.26 -19.12 2.55
N TYR A 76 21.86 -17.93 2.41
CA TYR A 76 22.50 -17.20 3.53
C TYR A 76 22.27 -15.68 3.58
N THR A 77 21.29 -15.14 2.88
CA THR A 77 20.95 -13.70 2.94
C THR A 77 20.27 -13.30 4.26
N GLU A 78 19.96 -14.26 5.15
CA GLU A 78 19.42 -14.03 6.51
C GLU A 78 20.35 -13.25 7.47
N PHE A 79 21.64 -13.05 7.15
CA PHE A 79 22.62 -12.47 8.09
C PHE A 79 23.27 -11.16 7.66
N LEU A 80 22.87 -10.55 6.54
CA LEU A 80 23.36 -9.22 6.17
C LEU A 80 22.31 -8.16 6.54
N PRO A 81 22.61 -7.26 7.48
CA PRO A 81 21.69 -6.17 7.80
C PRO A 81 21.56 -5.29 6.57
N VAL A 82 20.33 -5.19 6.06
CA VAL A 82 19.74 -3.96 5.51
C VAL A 82 20.65 -3.22 4.52
N TYR A 83 20.40 -3.48 3.22
CA TYR A 83 21.03 -2.92 2.01
C TYR A 83 22.36 -3.56 1.57
N GLU A 84 22.46 -3.85 0.26
CA GLU A 84 23.69 -4.11 -0.53
C GLU A 84 24.04 -5.53 -1.02
N VAL A 85 23.20 -6.55 -0.85
CA VAL A 85 23.34 -7.77 -1.69
C VAL A 85 21.97 -8.31 -2.10
N SER A 86 21.18 -7.51 -2.81
CA SER A 86 20.44 -8.17 -3.88
C SER A 86 21.51 -8.65 -4.85
N SER A 87 21.60 -9.94 -5.12
CA SER A 87 22.30 -10.39 -6.32
C SER A 87 21.46 -9.91 -7.49
N SER A 88 21.52 -8.61 -7.80
CA SER A 88 21.10 -8.09 -9.09
C SER A 88 22.12 -8.57 -10.12
N PHE A 89 22.26 -9.90 -10.25
CA PHE A 89 23.03 -10.60 -11.26
C PHE A 89 22.58 -10.14 -12.65
N TRP A 90 21.33 -9.70 -12.74
CA TRP A 90 20.74 -8.99 -13.84
C TRP A 90 20.64 -7.48 -13.53
N PRO A 91 21.71 -6.66 -13.61
CA PRO A 91 21.48 -5.23 -13.72
C PRO A 91 20.61 -4.99 -14.96
N TYR A 92 19.61 -4.11 -14.90
CA TYR A 92 18.57 -3.84 -15.92
C TYR A 92 18.96 -4.14 -17.39
N GLY A 93 20.16 -3.74 -17.80
CA GLY A 93 20.67 -3.99 -19.15
C GLY A 93 21.09 -5.42 -19.49
N LEU A 94 21.11 -6.39 -18.56
CA LEU A 94 21.52 -7.79 -18.80
C LEU A 94 20.31 -8.68 -19.06
N ALA A 95 19.24 -8.54 -18.27
CA ALA A 95 17.99 -9.27 -18.43
C ALA A 95 17.33 -8.95 -19.78
N GLU A 96 17.29 -7.67 -20.16
CA GLU A 96 16.80 -7.24 -21.47
C GLU A 96 17.62 -7.81 -22.63
N LYS A 97 18.95 -7.90 -22.48
CA LYS A 97 19.86 -8.41 -23.52
C LYS A 97 19.75 -9.93 -23.72
N ILE A 98 19.56 -10.67 -22.63
CA ILE A 98 19.46 -12.14 -22.64
C ILE A 98 18.02 -12.61 -22.80
N GLY A 99 17.03 -11.73 -22.58
CA GLY A 99 15.60 -12.08 -22.60
C GLY A 99 15.14 -12.77 -23.87
N THR A 100 15.57 -12.30 -25.04
CA THR A 100 15.24 -12.99 -26.30
C THR A 100 15.77 -14.42 -26.39
N VAL A 101 16.87 -14.74 -25.71
CA VAL A 101 17.49 -16.07 -25.71
C VAL A 101 16.81 -16.99 -24.69
N LEU A 102 16.54 -16.49 -23.48
CA LEU A 102 16.05 -17.35 -22.39
C LEU A 102 14.52 -17.39 -22.26
N SER A 103 13.78 -16.51 -22.95
CA SER A 103 12.30 -16.43 -22.89
C SER A 103 11.62 -17.79 -22.96
N SER A 104 12.01 -18.65 -23.91
CA SER A 104 11.37 -19.96 -24.08
C SER A 104 11.61 -20.91 -22.90
N VAL A 105 12.80 -20.86 -22.30
CA VAL A 105 13.18 -21.71 -21.17
C VAL A 105 12.54 -21.20 -19.87
N VAL A 106 12.56 -19.89 -19.64
CA VAL A 106 11.90 -19.29 -18.48
C VAL A 106 10.40 -19.47 -18.55
N LYS A 107 9.77 -19.26 -19.71
CA LYS A 107 8.34 -19.56 -19.90
C LYS A 107 8.04 -21.00 -19.52
N LYS A 108 8.81 -21.96 -20.04
CA LYS A 108 8.61 -23.37 -19.72
C LYS A 108 8.68 -23.60 -18.20
N LYS A 109 9.68 -23.01 -17.54
CA LYS A 109 9.83 -23.10 -16.08
C LYS A 109 8.64 -22.49 -15.34
N VAL A 110 8.18 -21.30 -15.73
CA VAL A 110 6.98 -20.64 -15.16
C VAL A 110 5.73 -21.51 -15.35
N THR A 111 5.50 -22.00 -16.56
CA THR A 111 4.39 -22.91 -16.87
C THR A 111 4.43 -24.18 -16.02
N GLU A 112 5.59 -24.81 -15.89
CA GLU A 112 5.78 -25.98 -15.03
C GLU A 112 5.54 -25.64 -13.56
N SER A 113 6.00 -24.49 -13.07
CA SER A 113 5.78 -24.06 -11.69
C SER A 113 4.30 -23.83 -11.40
N ILE A 114 3.55 -23.19 -12.30
CA ILE A 114 2.10 -22.98 -12.15
C ILE A 114 1.37 -24.33 -12.12
N ILE A 115 1.63 -25.20 -13.11
CA ILE A 115 0.95 -26.52 -13.21
C ILE A 115 1.24 -27.40 -11.99
N ASN A 116 2.44 -27.31 -11.42
CA ASN A 116 2.85 -28.06 -10.24
C ASN A 116 2.58 -27.31 -8.92
N GLU A 117 1.87 -26.17 -8.97
CA GLU A 117 1.56 -25.31 -7.82
C GLU A 117 2.78 -24.88 -6.97
N GLN A 118 3.93 -24.66 -7.60
CA GLN A 118 5.18 -24.27 -6.96
C GLN A 118 5.29 -22.74 -6.82
N PHE A 119 4.63 -22.17 -5.81
CA PHE A 119 4.61 -20.71 -5.61
C PHE A 119 5.99 -20.11 -5.27
N ASP A 120 6.74 -20.71 -4.33
CA ASP A 120 8.09 -20.26 -3.95
C ASP A 120 9.03 -20.18 -5.15
N GLU A 121 8.86 -21.08 -6.11
CA GLU A 121 9.64 -21.09 -7.33
C GLU A 121 9.34 -19.87 -8.20
N LEU A 122 8.07 -19.44 -8.28
CA LEU A 122 7.71 -18.21 -9.01
C LEU A 122 8.20 -16.96 -8.29
N LEU A 123 8.15 -16.94 -6.95
CA LEU A 123 8.73 -15.84 -6.16
C LEU A 123 10.24 -15.74 -6.40
N PHE A 124 10.96 -16.87 -6.37
CA PHE A 124 12.39 -16.91 -6.72
C PHE A 124 12.64 -16.37 -8.13
N LEU A 125 11.87 -16.83 -9.13
CA LEU A 125 12.03 -16.35 -10.51
C LEU A 125 11.74 -14.84 -10.66
N SER A 126 10.85 -14.29 -9.84
CA SER A 126 10.56 -12.86 -9.81
C SER A 126 11.69 -12.07 -9.13
N ARG A 127 12.07 -12.43 -7.90
CA ARG A 127 13.12 -11.76 -7.11
C ARG A 127 14.48 -11.76 -7.83
N GLU A 128 14.82 -12.88 -8.46
CA GLU A 128 16.05 -13.02 -9.25
C GLU A 128 15.88 -12.56 -10.71
N GLN A 129 14.81 -11.84 -11.02
CA GLN A 129 14.55 -11.18 -12.31
C GLN A 129 14.51 -12.09 -13.54
N PHE A 130 14.35 -13.41 -13.36
CA PHE A 130 14.16 -14.32 -14.50
C PHE A 130 12.91 -13.95 -15.30
N LEU A 131 11.85 -13.45 -14.66
CA LEU A 131 10.63 -13.02 -15.36
C LEU A 131 10.89 -11.89 -16.37
N HIS A 132 11.90 -11.04 -16.15
CA HIS A 132 12.31 -9.99 -17.10
C HIS A 132 12.90 -10.53 -18.41
N SER A 133 13.31 -11.79 -18.41
CA SER A 133 13.78 -12.45 -19.63
C SER A 133 12.63 -12.91 -20.55
N LEU A 134 11.37 -12.85 -20.10
CA LEU A 134 10.24 -13.23 -20.94
C LEU A 134 10.04 -12.22 -22.08
N SER A 135 9.96 -12.71 -23.31
CA SER A 135 9.48 -11.89 -24.42
C SER A 135 8.03 -11.47 -24.17
N ILE A 136 7.63 -10.32 -24.71
CA ILE A 136 6.25 -9.81 -24.61
C ILE A 136 5.23 -10.89 -25.03
N VAL A 137 5.51 -11.64 -26.12
CA VAL A 137 4.60 -12.68 -26.62
C VAL A 137 4.45 -13.83 -25.62
N ASP A 138 5.53 -14.25 -24.98
CA ASP A 138 5.49 -15.35 -24.02
C ASP A 138 4.89 -14.91 -22.69
N PHE A 139 5.18 -13.69 -22.24
CA PHE A 139 4.54 -13.09 -21.06
C PHE A 139 3.02 -12.96 -21.24
N ILE A 140 2.57 -12.42 -22.39
CA ILE A 140 1.14 -12.33 -22.71
C ILE A 140 0.49 -13.72 -22.70
N ARG A 141 1.17 -14.74 -23.25
CA ARG A 141 0.63 -16.10 -23.28
C ARG A 141 0.42 -16.67 -21.89
N ILE A 142 1.37 -16.54 -20.98
CA ILE A 142 1.21 -17.07 -19.61
C ILE A 142 0.17 -16.30 -18.79
N THR A 143 -0.06 -15.03 -19.10
CA THR A 143 -1.07 -14.20 -18.41
C THR A 143 -2.48 -14.40 -18.96
N LEU A 144 -2.63 -14.61 -20.29
CA LEU A 144 -3.94 -14.74 -20.93
C LEU A 144 -4.42 -16.19 -21.07
N ASP A 145 -3.54 -17.18 -20.97
CA ASP A 145 -3.93 -18.59 -21.00
C ASP A 145 -4.75 -18.92 -19.73
N PRO A 146 -6.02 -19.34 -19.84
CA PRO A 146 -6.86 -19.62 -18.67
C PRO A 146 -6.36 -20.77 -17.79
N ILE A 147 -5.54 -21.67 -18.32
CA ILE A 147 -4.95 -22.78 -17.56
C ILE A 147 -3.80 -22.27 -16.68
N LEU A 148 -3.08 -21.26 -17.16
CA LEU A 148 -1.93 -20.71 -16.45
C LEU A 148 -2.32 -19.54 -15.56
N ASP A 149 -3.13 -18.62 -16.10
CA ASP A 149 -3.60 -17.35 -15.52
C ASP A 149 -2.65 -16.80 -14.45
N PHE A 150 -1.43 -16.50 -14.89
CA PHE A 150 -0.29 -16.26 -14.00
C PHE A 150 -0.58 -15.21 -12.90
N ILE A 151 -1.30 -14.14 -13.25
CA ILE A 151 -1.67 -13.08 -12.32
C ILE A 151 -2.66 -13.58 -11.27
N ASN A 152 -3.71 -14.30 -11.68
CA ASN A 152 -4.68 -14.84 -10.75
C ASN A 152 -4.09 -15.96 -9.88
N PHE A 153 -3.17 -16.78 -10.43
CA PHE A 153 -2.43 -17.78 -9.67
C PHE A 153 -1.65 -17.14 -8.52
N ILE A 154 -0.86 -16.11 -8.82
CA ILE A 154 -0.06 -15.39 -7.82
C ILE A 154 -0.94 -14.79 -6.73
N ILE A 155 -2.02 -14.11 -7.11
CA ILE A 155 -2.93 -13.47 -6.15
C ILE A 155 -3.57 -14.53 -5.27
N THR A 156 -4.05 -15.63 -5.86
CA THR A 156 -4.71 -16.72 -5.13
C THR A 156 -3.73 -17.38 -4.15
N LYS A 157 -2.51 -17.71 -4.58
CA LYS A 157 -1.49 -18.28 -3.67
C LYS A 157 -1.08 -17.32 -2.57
N THR A 158 -1.04 -16.02 -2.87
CA THR A 158 -0.79 -14.99 -1.85
C THR A 158 -1.94 -14.89 -0.84
N THR A 159 -3.20 -15.00 -1.28
CA THR A 159 -4.35 -14.99 -0.37
C THR A 159 -4.37 -16.17 0.59
N GLU A 160 -3.86 -17.33 0.15
CA GLU A 160 -3.75 -18.57 0.94
C GLU A 160 -2.66 -18.54 2.02
N LEU A 161 -1.71 -17.58 1.98
CA LEU A 161 -0.61 -17.48 2.95
C LEU A 161 -1.06 -16.92 4.30
N GLU A 162 -0.62 -17.56 5.38
CA GLU A 162 -0.84 -17.08 6.76
C GLU A 162 0.00 -15.83 7.10
N ASN A 163 1.23 -15.75 6.60
CA ASN A 163 2.12 -14.60 6.81
C ASN A 163 2.58 -14.03 5.46
N LYS A 164 2.20 -12.77 5.20
CA LYS A 164 2.43 -12.08 3.93
C LYS A 164 3.43 -10.93 4.05
N ASN A 165 3.90 -10.62 5.26
CA ASN A 165 4.64 -9.38 5.52
C ASN A 165 5.92 -9.27 4.68
N GLU A 166 6.73 -10.32 4.62
CA GLU A 166 7.94 -10.33 3.79
C GLU A 166 7.61 -10.24 2.29
N LEU A 167 6.55 -10.92 1.84
CA LEU A 167 6.16 -10.87 0.43
C LEU A 167 5.68 -9.47 0.04
N TYR A 168 4.90 -8.84 0.91
CA TYR A 168 4.50 -7.45 0.79
C TYR A 168 5.68 -6.50 0.90
N GLU A 169 6.74 -6.89 1.62
CA GLU A 169 8.01 -6.16 1.68
C GLU A 169 8.81 -6.21 0.35
N TYR A 170 8.54 -7.13 -0.56
CA TYR A 170 9.33 -7.22 -1.81
C TYR A 170 8.50 -7.06 -3.08
N GLY A 171 7.17 -7.18 -2.98
CA GLY A 171 6.28 -7.20 -4.12
C GLY A 171 6.60 -8.33 -5.10
N ILE A 172 6.07 -8.22 -6.32
CA ILE A 172 6.46 -9.08 -7.44
C ILE A 172 6.98 -8.22 -8.58
N ASP A 173 8.22 -8.48 -8.96
CA ASP A 173 8.89 -7.82 -10.06
C ASP A 173 8.50 -8.47 -11.40
N LEU A 174 7.73 -7.73 -12.21
CA LEU A 174 7.28 -8.15 -13.55
C LEU A 174 7.96 -7.32 -14.65
N PRO A 175 8.13 -7.88 -15.86
CA PRO A 175 8.72 -7.15 -17.00
C PRO A 175 7.93 -5.88 -17.37
N CYS A 176 8.51 -4.71 -17.08
CA CYS A 176 7.91 -3.40 -17.35
C CYS A 176 8.14 -2.96 -18.82
N SER A 177 7.13 -3.15 -19.66
CA SER A 177 6.98 -2.40 -20.91
C SER A 177 5.56 -1.89 -21.02
N ASP A 178 5.35 -0.70 -21.61
CA ASP A 178 4.01 -0.09 -21.78
C ASP A 178 2.97 -1.06 -22.39
N ARG A 179 3.43 -2.00 -23.23
CA ARG A 179 2.58 -3.04 -23.82
C ARG A 179 2.20 -4.14 -22.82
N ASN A 180 3.10 -4.55 -21.93
CA ASN A 180 2.80 -5.56 -20.89
C ASN A 180 1.78 -5.00 -19.88
N THR A 181 1.91 -3.72 -19.54
CA THR A 181 1.04 -3.01 -18.60
C THR A 181 -0.44 -3.09 -19.00
N GLN A 182 -0.76 -3.01 -20.30
CA GLN A 182 -2.16 -3.10 -20.76
C GLN A 182 -2.81 -4.47 -20.48
N PHE A 183 -2.07 -5.58 -20.65
CA PHE A 183 -2.62 -6.92 -20.43
C PHE A 183 -2.76 -7.24 -18.94
N ILE A 184 -1.79 -6.81 -18.14
CA ILE A 184 -1.84 -6.91 -16.69
C ILE A 184 -3.00 -6.06 -16.15
N SER A 185 -3.10 -4.79 -16.59
CA SER A 185 -4.18 -3.86 -16.22
C SER A 185 -5.56 -4.48 -16.40
N LYS A 186 -5.84 -5.08 -17.56
CA LYS A 186 -7.14 -5.71 -17.81
C LYS A 186 -7.45 -6.84 -16.81
N LYS A 187 -6.48 -7.71 -16.54
CA LYS A 187 -6.64 -8.82 -15.58
C LYS A 187 -6.82 -8.32 -14.15
N LEU A 188 -6.04 -7.32 -13.74
CA LEU A 188 -6.18 -6.71 -12.42
C LEU A 188 -7.54 -6.02 -12.26
N ILE A 189 -8.03 -5.35 -13.31
CA ILE A 189 -9.38 -4.77 -13.32
C ILE A 189 -10.44 -5.85 -13.16
N GLU A 190 -10.35 -6.97 -13.88
CA GLU A 190 -11.26 -8.11 -13.70
C GLU A 190 -11.28 -8.59 -12.25
N ILE A 191 -10.11 -8.70 -11.61
CA ILE A 191 -9.97 -9.12 -10.20
C ILE A 191 -10.57 -8.08 -9.24
N LEU A 192 -10.28 -6.79 -9.42
CA LEU A 192 -10.84 -5.72 -8.58
C LEU A 192 -12.36 -5.65 -8.69
N ASN A 193 -12.94 -5.97 -9.85
CA ASN A 193 -14.40 -6.02 -10.03
C ASN A 193 -15.08 -7.15 -9.22
N GLU A 194 -14.32 -8.11 -8.67
CA GLU A 194 -14.89 -9.16 -7.82
C GLU A 194 -15.26 -8.66 -6.41
N ILE A 195 -14.78 -7.48 -5.99
CA ILE A 195 -14.99 -6.89 -4.65
C ILE A 195 -14.67 -7.93 -3.55
N ASN A 196 -13.41 -8.36 -3.51
CA ASN A 196 -12.91 -9.33 -2.54
C ASN A 196 -11.72 -8.73 -1.77
N ASP A 197 -11.87 -8.57 -0.46
CA ASP A 197 -10.89 -7.92 0.42
C ASP A 197 -9.50 -8.56 0.31
N GLU A 198 -9.40 -9.89 0.37
CA GLU A 198 -8.13 -10.61 0.34
C GLU A 198 -7.42 -10.47 -1.01
N LYS A 199 -8.17 -10.55 -2.12
CA LYS A 199 -7.61 -10.36 -3.46
C LYS A 199 -7.18 -8.91 -3.70
N THR A 200 -8.00 -7.94 -3.26
CA THR A 200 -7.66 -6.52 -3.35
C THR A 200 -6.41 -6.21 -2.53
N ASP A 201 -6.33 -6.74 -1.30
CA ASP A 201 -5.16 -6.64 -0.43
C ASP A 201 -3.91 -7.23 -1.11
N ALA A 202 -4.01 -8.41 -1.71
CA ALA A 202 -2.90 -9.01 -2.46
C ALA A 202 -2.49 -8.17 -3.69
N VAL A 203 -3.43 -7.57 -4.44
CA VAL A 203 -3.12 -6.67 -5.56
C VAL A 203 -2.34 -5.45 -5.09
N ILE A 204 -2.71 -4.89 -3.93
CA ILE A 204 -2.04 -3.74 -3.33
C ILE A 204 -0.66 -4.16 -2.82
N GLY A 205 -0.61 -5.16 -1.93
CA GLY A 205 0.59 -5.62 -1.25
C GLY A 205 1.65 -6.24 -2.15
N LEU A 206 1.28 -6.84 -3.27
CA LEU A 206 2.23 -7.31 -4.28
C LEU A 206 2.70 -6.21 -5.24
N CYS A 207 2.26 -4.97 -5.04
CA CYS A 207 2.54 -3.80 -5.87
C CYS A 207 2.03 -3.97 -7.32
N LEU A 208 1.07 -4.86 -7.54
CA LEU A 208 0.50 -5.10 -8.87
C LEU A 208 -0.37 -3.94 -9.35
N HIS A 209 -0.94 -3.17 -8.41
CA HIS A 209 -1.70 -1.95 -8.72
C HIS A 209 -0.89 -0.92 -9.55
N LEU A 210 0.45 -0.94 -9.49
CA LEU A 210 1.33 -0.08 -10.30
C LEU A 210 1.20 -0.34 -11.81
N TYR A 211 0.68 -1.50 -12.20
CA TYR A 211 0.43 -1.85 -13.60
C TYR A 211 -0.96 -1.43 -14.09
N ILE A 212 -1.80 -0.83 -13.24
CA ILE A 212 -3.10 -0.29 -13.63
C ILE A 212 -2.92 1.16 -14.05
N HIS A 213 -3.18 1.47 -15.33
CA HIS A 213 -3.17 2.86 -15.76
C HIS A 213 -4.29 3.64 -15.09
N LEU A 214 -4.01 4.89 -14.69
CA LEU A 214 -4.99 5.77 -14.08
C LEU A 214 -6.28 5.88 -14.90
N ARG A 215 -6.17 6.03 -16.23
CA ARG A 215 -7.35 6.09 -17.11
C ARG A 215 -8.26 4.88 -16.93
N ASP A 216 -7.69 3.68 -16.82
CA ASP A 216 -8.47 2.45 -16.71
C ASP A 216 -9.04 2.29 -15.29
N PHE A 217 -8.27 2.67 -14.26
CA PHE A 217 -8.73 2.72 -12.88
C PHE A 217 -9.93 3.69 -12.71
N MET A 218 -9.88 4.85 -13.36
CA MET A 218 -10.97 5.84 -13.34
C MET A 218 -12.24 5.38 -14.10
N LEU A 219 -12.18 4.27 -14.85
CA LEU A 219 -13.36 3.66 -15.47
C LEU A 219 -14.03 2.61 -14.56
N LEU A 220 -13.38 2.20 -13.47
CA LEU A 220 -13.99 1.32 -12.47
C LEU A 220 -15.23 1.99 -11.84
N PRO A 221 -16.28 1.22 -11.53
CA PRO A 221 -17.40 1.70 -10.72
C PRO A 221 -16.93 2.33 -9.39
N GLN A 222 -17.65 3.34 -8.91
CA GLN A 222 -17.31 4.07 -7.69
C GLN A 222 -17.16 3.16 -6.47
N GLU A 223 -18.02 2.14 -6.36
CA GLU A 223 -17.99 1.16 -5.27
C GLU A 223 -16.68 0.37 -5.23
N ILE A 224 -16.15 -0.02 -6.40
CA ILE A 224 -14.89 -0.77 -6.50
C ILE A 224 -13.70 0.13 -6.17
N ARG A 225 -13.71 1.39 -6.64
CA ARG A 225 -12.66 2.36 -6.26
C ARG A 225 -12.66 2.63 -4.76
N THR A 226 -13.86 2.79 -4.18
CA THR A 226 -14.03 2.99 -2.74
C THR A 226 -13.50 1.78 -1.96
N HIS A 227 -13.87 0.57 -2.37
CA HIS A 227 -13.36 -0.67 -1.78
C HIS A 227 -11.83 -0.73 -1.82
N PHE A 228 -11.22 -0.43 -2.97
CA PHE A 228 -9.76 -0.40 -3.13
C PHE A 228 -9.08 0.55 -2.13
N PHE A 229 -9.54 1.81 -2.03
CA PHE A 229 -8.94 2.79 -1.12
C PHE A 229 -9.15 2.44 0.36
N VAL A 230 -10.31 1.86 0.71
CA VAL A 230 -10.59 1.39 2.07
C VAL A 230 -9.62 0.28 2.48
N ILE A 231 -9.44 -0.75 1.63
CA ILE A 231 -8.50 -1.85 1.90
C ILE A 231 -7.06 -1.33 1.96
N ALA A 232 -6.68 -0.39 1.09
CA ALA A 232 -5.37 0.22 1.11
C ALA A 232 -5.09 0.94 2.45
N HIS A 233 -6.04 1.73 2.97
CA HIS A 233 -5.88 2.44 4.23
C HIS A 233 -5.82 1.50 5.44
N LEU A 234 -6.70 0.51 5.50
CA LEU A 234 -6.74 -0.46 6.61
C LEU A 234 -5.41 -1.20 6.79
N ASN A 235 -4.75 -1.52 5.67
CA ASN A 235 -3.52 -2.32 5.68
C ASN A 235 -2.25 -1.47 5.55
N ASN A 236 -2.36 -0.15 5.41
CA ASN A 236 -1.26 0.79 5.24
C ASN A 236 -0.18 0.70 6.34
N ARG A 237 -0.52 0.29 7.57
CA ARG A 237 0.46 0.12 8.65
C ARG A 237 1.43 -1.05 8.43
N ASN A 238 1.09 -1.98 7.55
CA ASN A 238 1.89 -3.17 7.24
C ASN A 238 2.70 -3.02 5.95
N TYR A 239 2.33 -2.05 5.11
CA TYR A 239 2.97 -1.80 3.83
C TYR A 239 4.04 -0.73 3.98
N HIS A 240 5.30 -1.17 3.91
CA HIS A 240 6.43 -0.37 3.42
C HIS A 240 6.40 1.13 3.64
N ASN A 241 7.10 1.56 4.69
CA ASN A 241 7.42 2.97 4.98
C ASN A 241 8.04 3.76 3.81
N GLY A 242 8.38 3.13 2.67
CA GLY A 242 8.87 3.78 1.45
C GLY A 242 7.95 3.71 0.22
N GLU A 243 6.99 2.78 0.13
CA GLU A 243 6.17 2.60 -1.08
C GLU A 243 4.79 3.23 -0.99
N ARG A 244 4.30 3.57 0.22
CA ARG A 244 3.23 4.57 0.31
C ARG A 244 3.67 5.89 -0.31
N GLN A 245 4.97 6.24 -0.25
CA GLN A 245 5.47 7.38 -1.01
C GLN A 245 5.37 7.19 -2.53
N ASN A 246 5.39 5.96 -3.06
CA ASN A 246 5.20 5.68 -4.49
C ASN A 246 3.71 5.64 -4.88
N LEU A 247 2.83 5.14 -4.00
CA LEU A 247 1.38 5.38 -4.09
C LEU A 247 1.16 6.90 -4.12
N ASP A 248 1.61 7.64 -3.12
CA ASP A 248 1.52 9.11 -3.02
C ASP A 248 2.20 9.85 -4.20
N TRP A 249 3.22 9.27 -4.86
CA TRP A 249 3.92 9.91 -6.00
C TRP A 249 3.17 9.74 -7.33
N GLN A 250 2.52 8.59 -7.57
CA GLN A 250 1.56 8.44 -8.68
C GLN A 250 0.18 9.03 -8.35
N LEU A 251 -0.18 9.07 -7.05
CA LEU A 251 -1.45 9.56 -6.50
C LEU A 251 -1.42 11.02 -6.00
N GLY A 252 -0.34 11.76 -6.20
CA GLY A 252 -0.29 13.20 -5.90
C GLY A 252 -1.30 14.02 -6.71
N LEU A 253 -1.81 13.47 -7.82
CA LEU A 253 -2.96 13.96 -8.61
C LEU A 253 -4.31 13.37 -8.16
N LEU A 254 -4.29 12.37 -7.28
CA LEU A 254 -5.43 11.57 -6.83
C LEU A 254 -5.92 11.86 -5.42
N LYS A 255 -5.25 12.71 -4.62
CA LYS A 255 -5.73 13.06 -3.27
C LYS A 255 -7.21 13.48 -3.26
N ASN A 256 -7.68 14.20 -4.28
CA ASN A 256 -9.09 14.59 -4.38
C ASN A 256 -10.01 13.40 -4.75
N PHE A 257 -9.54 12.46 -5.57
CA PHE A 257 -10.31 11.27 -5.95
C PHE A 257 -10.35 10.21 -4.84
N GLU A 258 -9.23 10.00 -4.15
CA GLU A 258 -9.15 9.22 -2.92
C GLU A 258 -10.09 9.84 -1.88
N SER A 259 -9.99 11.15 -1.66
CA SER A 259 -10.87 11.87 -0.75
C SER A 259 -12.35 11.69 -1.09
N GLU A 260 -12.77 11.78 -2.36
CA GLU A 260 -14.15 11.51 -2.79
C GLU A 260 -14.60 10.08 -2.41
N CYS A 261 -13.75 9.08 -2.64
CA CYS A 261 -14.03 7.69 -2.29
C CYS A 261 -14.13 7.47 -0.78
N ILE A 262 -13.19 8.05 -0.01
CA ILE A 262 -13.20 7.97 1.47
C ILE A 262 -14.41 8.73 2.05
N THR A 263 -14.79 9.85 1.45
CA THR A 263 -16.01 10.61 1.81
C THR A 263 -17.25 9.75 1.66
N GLN A 264 -17.36 9.00 0.56
CA GLN A 264 -18.46 8.06 0.35
C GLN A 264 -18.46 6.96 1.41
N HIS A 265 -17.30 6.35 1.71
CA HIS A 265 -17.18 5.33 2.75
C HIS A 265 -17.62 5.85 4.13
N ILE A 266 -17.15 7.03 4.53
CA ILE A 266 -17.54 7.68 5.79
C ILE A 266 -19.05 7.93 5.83
N THR A 267 -19.61 8.43 4.73
CA THR A 267 -21.06 8.68 4.57
C THR A 267 -21.85 7.39 4.78
N ASP A 268 -21.42 6.29 4.16
CA ASP A 268 -22.11 5.00 4.23
C ASP A 268 -22.08 4.42 5.65
N ILE A 269 -20.94 4.51 6.35
CA ILE A 269 -20.82 4.09 7.76
C ILE A 269 -21.74 4.93 8.65
N ILE A 270 -21.75 6.25 8.49
CA ILE A 270 -22.62 7.14 9.28
C ILE A 270 -24.09 6.83 9.02
N LYS A 271 -24.50 6.66 7.76
CA LYS A 271 -25.88 6.34 7.38
C LYS A 271 -26.34 4.97 7.89
N LYS A 272 -25.43 4.01 8.00
CA LYS A 272 -25.71 2.69 8.59
C LYS A 272 -26.02 2.78 10.09
N GLY A 273 -25.50 3.80 10.78
CA GLY A 273 -25.87 4.13 12.17
C GLY A 273 -25.29 3.19 13.25
N VAL A 274 -24.34 2.32 12.91
CA VAL A 274 -23.71 1.42 13.88
C VAL A 274 -22.65 2.19 14.65
N ILE A 275 -22.95 2.55 15.91
CA ILE A 275 -22.11 3.42 16.75
C ILE A 275 -20.64 2.99 16.79
N LYS A 276 -20.35 1.69 16.91
CA LYS A 276 -18.97 1.17 16.94
C LYS A 276 -18.20 1.39 15.64
N GLU A 277 -18.87 1.29 14.48
CA GLU A 277 -18.25 1.53 13.17
C GLU A 277 -18.05 3.03 12.93
N ILE A 278 -18.98 3.86 13.42
CA ILE A 278 -18.80 5.32 13.36
C ILE A 278 -17.63 5.75 14.24
N GLN A 279 -17.48 5.14 15.43
CA GLN A 279 -16.36 5.41 16.33
C GLN A 279 -15.00 5.06 15.71
N SER A 280 -14.89 3.96 14.97
CA SER A 280 -13.61 3.58 14.33
C SER A 280 -13.14 4.63 13.33
N LEU A 281 -14.05 5.38 12.68
CA LEU A 281 -13.70 6.48 11.78
C LEU A 281 -12.81 7.54 12.45
N PHE A 282 -13.08 7.85 13.71
CA PHE A 282 -12.36 8.89 14.46
C PHE A 282 -11.06 8.37 15.09
N ILE A 283 -10.99 7.07 15.38
CA ILE A 283 -9.83 6.44 16.01
C ILE A 283 -8.74 6.10 14.97
N GLU A 284 -9.15 5.76 13.74
CA GLU A 284 -8.27 5.21 12.69
C GLU A 284 -7.82 6.25 11.65
N ASP A 285 -7.81 7.53 12.01
CA ASP A 285 -7.29 8.65 11.19
C ASP A 285 -7.91 8.75 9.78
N TRP A 286 -9.16 8.30 9.60
CA TRP A 286 -9.84 8.32 8.30
C TRP A 286 -10.01 9.74 7.74
N PHE A 287 -10.18 10.73 8.62
CA PHE A 287 -10.37 12.11 8.22
C PHE A 287 -9.09 12.79 7.69
N SER A 288 -7.89 12.28 7.97
CA SER A 288 -6.65 12.83 7.41
C SER A 288 -6.50 12.57 5.91
N LEU A 289 -7.22 11.58 5.39
CA LEU A 289 -7.27 11.24 3.97
C LEU A 289 -8.12 12.22 3.15
N LEU A 290 -8.94 13.05 3.81
CA LEU A 290 -9.84 13.96 3.13
C LEU A 290 -9.13 15.23 2.66
N SER A 291 -9.58 15.72 1.50
CA SER A 291 -9.35 17.10 1.06
C SER A 291 -10.08 18.06 2.01
N THR A 292 -9.62 19.31 2.06
CA THR A 292 -10.31 20.34 2.84
C THR A 292 -11.76 20.53 2.39
N GLU A 293 -12.02 20.47 1.08
CA GLU A 293 -13.36 20.66 0.52
C GLU A 293 -14.31 19.53 0.96
N ASP A 294 -13.88 18.28 0.85
CA ASP A 294 -14.71 17.12 1.20
C ASP A 294 -14.92 17.01 2.72
N PHE A 295 -13.91 17.36 3.49
CA PHE A 295 -14.03 17.44 4.95
C PHE A 295 -15.09 18.48 5.37
N ILE A 296 -15.05 19.68 4.76
CA ILE A 296 -16.05 20.74 5.01
C ILE A 296 -17.44 20.28 4.54
N PHE A 297 -17.52 19.58 3.41
CA PHE A 297 -18.77 19.02 2.91
C PHE A 297 -19.41 18.11 3.96
N LEU A 298 -18.68 17.13 4.52
CA LEU A 298 -19.20 16.24 5.57
C LEU A 298 -19.65 17.00 6.84
N TRP A 299 -19.02 18.13 7.15
CA TRP A 299 -19.38 18.98 8.28
C TRP A 299 -20.73 19.68 8.09
N ASP A 300 -20.96 20.21 6.90
CA ASP A 300 -22.10 21.04 6.57
C ASP A 300 -23.32 20.24 6.09
N GLU A 301 -23.08 19.08 5.47
CA GLU A 301 -24.14 18.30 4.83
C GLU A 301 -25.23 17.93 5.86
N SER A 302 -26.49 18.08 5.46
CA SER A 302 -27.67 18.00 6.30
C SER A 302 -28.08 16.58 6.76
N GLU A 303 -27.85 15.57 5.93
CA GLU A 303 -28.07 14.14 6.19
C GLU A 303 -26.95 13.52 7.05
N ILE A 304 -25.70 13.98 6.90
CA ILE A 304 -24.54 13.49 7.66
C ILE A 304 -24.33 14.35 8.91
N ASN A 305 -24.01 15.62 8.70
CA ASN A 305 -23.61 16.59 9.71
C ASN A 305 -22.66 16.03 10.78
N LEU A 306 -21.35 16.01 10.48
CA LEU A 306 -20.33 15.45 11.39
C LEU A 306 -20.44 15.98 12.83
N TYR A 307 -20.79 17.26 13.01
CA TYR A 307 -21.02 17.84 14.34
C TYR A 307 -22.11 17.10 15.13
N LYS A 308 -23.27 16.83 14.53
CA LYS A 308 -24.34 16.04 15.18
C LYS A 308 -23.93 14.58 15.37
N VAL A 309 -23.17 14.00 14.44
CA VAL A 309 -22.68 12.62 14.56
C VAL A 309 -21.79 12.49 15.79
N ILE A 310 -20.86 13.43 15.98
CA ILE A 310 -19.99 13.50 17.16
C ILE A 310 -20.82 13.59 18.43
N LEU A 311 -21.79 14.51 18.50
CA LEU A 311 -22.67 14.61 19.67
C LEU A 311 -23.40 13.29 19.94
N ASN A 312 -23.95 12.65 18.90
CA ASN A 312 -24.71 11.40 19.05
C ASN A 312 -23.87 10.22 19.53
N ILE A 313 -22.69 9.98 18.95
CA ILE A 313 -21.86 8.84 19.35
C ILE A 313 -21.31 9.01 20.76
N ASN A 314 -21.20 10.24 21.26
CA ASN A 314 -20.64 10.57 22.57
C ASN A 314 -21.66 10.63 23.71
N LYS A 315 -22.96 10.51 23.43
CA LYS A 315 -24.00 10.42 24.48
C LYS A 315 -23.86 9.13 25.31
N ASP A 316 -23.41 8.04 24.68
CA ASP A 316 -23.34 6.71 25.30
C ASP A 316 -21.90 6.24 25.66
N ILE A 317 -20.88 7.10 25.49
CA ILE A 317 -19.47 6.72 25.67
C ILE A 317 -19.03 6.74 27.14
N ASN A 318 -18.18 5.78 27.50
CA ASN A 318 -17.45 5.78 28.77
C ASN A 318 -16.46 6.95 28.81
N ARG A 319 -16.54 7.77 29.84
CA ARG A 319 -15.86 9.08 29.99
C ARG A 319 -14.35 9.02 29.79
N SER A 320 -13.73 7.92 30.14
CA SER A 320 -12.30 7.68 29.92
C SER A 320 -11.88 7.65 28.44
N MET A 321 -12.81 7.67 27.48
CA MET A 321 -12.51 7.67 26.04
C MET A 321 -12.51 9.08 25.41
N TYR A 322 -12.98 10.12 26.11
CA TYR A 322 -12.96 11.48 25.59
C TYR A 322 -11.53 11.97 25.30
N GLY A 323 -10.57 11.62 26.16
CA GLY A 323 -9.15 11.97 25.99
C GLY A 323 -8.36 11.14 24.96
N TYR A 324 -8.97 10.16 24.29
CA TYR A 324 -8.26 9.27 23.34
C TYR A 324 -8.76 9.34 21.88
N GLY A 325 -9.94 9.89 21.57
CA GLY A 325 -10.72 9.27 20.50
C GLY A 325 -11.18 10.09 19.30
N ILE A 326 -11.30 11.42 19.38
CA ILE A 326 -12.00 12.21 18.34
C ILE A 326 -11.33 13.56 18.14
N HIS A 327 -10.05 13.55 17.76
CA HIS A 327 -9.36 14.76 17.34
C HIS A 327 -9.29 14.78 15.82
N PHE A 328 -9.86 15.81 15.22
CA PHE A 328 -9.42 16.22 13.90
C PHE A 328 -8.01 16.81 14.02
N GLY A 329 -7.15 16.57 13.04
CA GLY A 329 -5.81 17.14 13.03
C GLY A 329 -5.86 18.66 13.21
N ARG A 330 -4.86 19.25 13.87
CA ARG A 330 -4.82 20.69 14.20
C ARG A 330 -5.16 21.60 13.00
N ASP A 331 -4.71 21.23 11.82
CA ASP A 331 -4.96 21.97 10.58
C ASP A 331 -6.44 21.95 10.15
N GLN A 332 -7.13 20.82 10.36
CA GLN A 332 -8.57 20.67 10.09
C GLN A 332 -9.41 21.49 11.07
N MET A 333 -8.98 21.59 12.32
CA MET A 333 -9.67 22.39 13.33
C MET A 333 -9.53 23.89 13.11
N GLU A 334 -8.36 24.37 12.70
CA GLU A 334 -8.18 25.78 12.29
C GLU A 334 -9.10 26.15 11.11
N LEU A 335 -9.24 25.25 10.13
CA LEU A 335 -10.13 25.48 8.98
C LEU A 335 -11.62 25.54 9.37
N LEU A 336 -12.01 24.88 10.46
CA LEU A 336 -13.38 24.83 10.94
C LEU A 336 -13.70 25.86 12.02
N LYS A 337 -12.74 26.63 12.53
CA LYS A 337 -12.89 27.52 13.70
C LYS A 337 -14.19 28.34 13.71
N GLY A 338 -14.47 29.06 12.61
CA GLY A 338 -15.69 29.87 12.48
C GLY A 338 -16.98 29.05 12.43
N ARG A 339 -16.95 27.88 11.78
CA ARG A 339 -18.10 26.97 11.65
C ARG A 339 -18.39 26.24 12.96
N ILE A 340 -17.34 25.86 13.70
CA ILE A 340 -17.42 25.29 15.05
C ILE A 340 -18.11 26.30 15.96
N SER A 341 -17.68 27.55 15.96
CA SER A 341 -18.31 28.61 16.75
C SER A 341 -19.81 28.76 16.44
N GLU A 342 -20.21 28.79 15.17
CA GLU A 342 -21.63 28.88 14.79
C GLU A 342 -22.46 27.70 15.32
N LYS A 343 -21.93 26.47 15.22
CA LYS A 343 -22.60 25.26 15.70
C LYS A 343 -22.69 25.23 17.23
N ILE A 344 -21.61 25.57 17.94
CA ILE A 344 -21.58 25.69 19.40
C ILE A 344 -22.61 26.72 19.87
N ASN A 345 -22.64 27.91 19.26
CA ASN A 345 -23.63 28.95 19.54
C ASN A 345 -25.06 28.45 19.39
N SER A 346 -25.34 27.69 18.33
CA SER A 346 -26.65 27.08 18.10
C SER A 346 -26.99 26.03 19.15
N THR A 347 -26.09 25.08 19.44
CA THR A 347 -26.29 24.04 20.46
C THR A 347 -26.48 24.63 21.84
N ILE A 348 -25.81 25.73 22.17
CA ILE A 348 -26.01 26.32 23.49
C ILE A 348 -27.32 27.12 23.57
N THR A 349 -27.76 27.71 22.46
CA THR A 349 -29.07 28.39 22.41
C THR A 349 -30.25 27.41 22.44
N TYR A 350 -30.09 26.22 21.84
CA TYR A 350 -31.22 25.32 21.53
C TYR A 350 -31.06 23.86 22.01
N GLY A 351 -29.85 23.41 22.34
CA GLY A 351 -29.51 22.04 22.72
C GLY A 351 -29.66 21.78 24.22
N ASP A 352 -29.52 20.51 24.62
CA ASP A 352 -29.62 20.08 26.01
C ASP A 352 -28.28 20.16 26.77
N GLU A 353 -28.35 20.03 28.10
CA GLU A 353 -27.18 20.09 28.98
C GLU A 353 -26.15 18.99 28.66
N GLU A 354 -26.59 17.85 28.10
CA GLU A 354 -25.73 16.73 27.77
C GLU A 354 -24.88 16.99 26.52
N GLU A 355 -25.46 17.59 25.47
CA GLU A 355 -24.71 17.99 24.27
C GLU A 355 -23.65 19.05 24.60
N ILE A 356 -23.99 20.02 25.46
CA ILE A 356 -23.04 21.05 25.89
C ILE A 356 -21.90 20.41 26.70
N ARG A 357 -22.19 19.40 27.51
CA ARG A 357 -21.18 18.61 28.24
C ARG A 357 -20.19 17.94 27.28
N ILE A 358 -20.70 17.32 26.22
CA ILE A 358 -19.89 16.61 25.22
C ILE A 358 -18.95 17.58 24.52
N LEU A 359 -19.41 18.77 24.14
CA LEU A 359 -18.57 19.78 23.49
C LEU A 359 -17.40 20.22 24.38
N PHE A 360 -17.60 20.30 25.70
CA PHE A 360 -16.54 20.59 26.66
C PHE A 360 -15.50 19.48 26.70
N MET A 361 -15.97 18.24 26.83
CA MET A 361 -15.10 17.07 26.91
C MET A 361 -14.27 16.82 25.64
N LEU A 362 -14.71 17.37 24.50
CA LEU A 362 -14.00 17.29 23.22
C LEU A 362 -13.12 18.51 22.93
N GLU A 363 -13.00 19.46 23.87
CA GLU A 363 -12.19 20.68 23.75
C GLU A 363 -12.66 21.63 22.61
N PHE A 364 -13.90 21.50 22.13
CA PHE A 364 -14.41 22.33 21.04
C PHE A 364 -14.45 23.82 21.39
N PHE A 365 -14.51 24.14 22.68
CA PHE A 365 -14.48 25.51 23.21
C PHE A 365 -13.12 26.20 23.06
N ASP A 366 -12.01 25.45 22.93
CA ASP A 366 -10.67 26.04 22.75
C ASP A 366 -10.52 26.76 21.40
N TYR A 367 -11.43 26.48 20.47
CA TYR A 367 -11.48 27.11 19.15
C TYR A 367 -12.30 28.40 19.12
N LEU A 368 -12.93 28.80 20.23
CA LEU A 368 -13.64 30.07 20.31
C LEU A 368 -12.65 31.25 20.35
N SER A 369 -13.02 32.36 19.73
CA SER A 369 -12.34 33.65 19.93
C SER A 369 -12.62 34.20 21.34
N GLU A 370 -11.81 35.16 21.77
CA GLU A 370 -11.96 35.81 23.08
C GLU A 370 -13.34 36.48 23.22
N ASP A 371 -13.80 37.19 22.19
CA ASP A 371 -15.13 37.82 22.18
C ASP A 371 -16.27 36.80 22.25
N GLU A 372 -16.12 35.65 21.58
CA GLU A 372 -17.09 34.55 21.63
C GLU A 372 -17.10 33.90 23.01
N ALA A 373 -15.93 33.63 23.59
CA ALA A 373 -15.81 33.11 24.95
C ALA A 373 -16.49 34.06 25.94
N ILE A 374 -16.21 35.37 25.86
CA ILE A 374 -16.86 36.40 26.70
C ILE A 374 -18.38 36.38 26.49
N PHE A 375 -18.85 36.33 25.24
CA PHE A 375 -20.27 36.21 24.94
C PHE A 375 -20.90 34.97 25.57
N PHE A 376 -20.21 33.82 25.57
CA PHE A 376 -20.70 32.61 26.25
C PHE A 376 -20.77 32.80 27.77
N PHE A 377 -19.73 33.37 28.37
CA PHE A 377 -19.70 33.69 29.79
C PHE A 377 -20.86 34.61 30.20
N GLU A 378 -21.11 35.67 29.43
CA GLU A 378 -22.10 36.70 29.76
C GLU A 378 -23.54 36.29 29.46
N LYS A 379 -23.80 35.64 28.31
CA LYS A 379 -25.17 35.49 27.79
C LYS A 379 -25.90 34.26 28.31
N LEU A 380 -25.19 33.26 28.79
CA LEU A 380 -25.77 31.97 29.19
C LEU A 380 -25.72 31.71 30.68
N ASN A 381 -25.23 32.69 31.45
CA ASN A 381 -25.03 32.58 32.89
C ASN A 381 -24.29 31.27 33.20
N PHE A 382 -23.11 31.12 32.61
CA PHE A 382 -22.38 29.86 32.48
C PHE A 382 -22.16 29.10 33.80
N MET A 383 -22.17 29.83 34.93
CA MET A 383 -22.16 29.26 36.29
C MET A 383 -23.40 28.43 36.64
N ASP A 384 -24.56 28.75 36.07
CA ASP A 384 -25.79 27.97 36.23
C ASP A 384 -25.74 26.71 35.35
N LEU A 385 -25.20 26.82 34.12
CA LEU A 385 -24.91 25.66 33.27
C LEU A 385 -23.91 24.72 33.95
N PHE A 386 -22.83 25.25 34.54
CA PHE A 386 -21.87 24.47 35.32
C PHE A 386 -22.54 23.76 36.51
N LYS A 387 -23.35 24.45 37.33
CA LYS A 387 -24.11 23.80 38.43
C LYS A 387 -25.11 22.73 37.96
N LYS A 388 -25.64 22.87 36.75
CA LYS A 388 -26.54 21.88 36.14
C LYS A 388 -25.75 20.66 35.65
N LEU A 389 -24.62 20.92 35.02
CA LEU A 389 -23.62 19.95 34.59
C LEU A 389 -22.99 19.19 35.78
N ASP A 390 -22.80 19.84 36.92
CA ASP A 390 -22.33 19.31 38.22
C ASP A 390 -23.29 18.26 38.84
N LYS A 391 -24.52 18.15 38.33
CA LYS A 391 -25.44 17.03 38.68
C LYS A 391 -25.03 15.70 38.06
N HIS A 392 -24.21 15.74 37.02
CA HIS A 392 -23.53 14.55 36.50
C HIS A 392 -22.26 14.36 37.32
N ARG A 393 -21.94 13.13 37.76
CA ARG A 393 -20.63 12.89 38.42
C ARG A 393 -19.52 13.36 37.47
N TRP A 394 -18.53 14.09 37.93
CA TRP A 394 -17.31 14.38 37.16
C TRP A 394 -16.19 13.46 37.64
N GLU A 395 -15.28 13.09 36.75
CA GLU A 395 -13.97 12.61 37.20
C GLU A 395 -13.11 13.82 37.61
N PRO A 396 -12.24 13.69 38.64
CA PRO A 396 -11.50 14.83 39.19
C PRO A 396 -10.59 15.56 38.19
N HIS A 397 -10.17 14.92 37.09
CA HIS A 397 -9.35 15.55 36.06
C HIS A 397 -10.20 16.43 35.12
N GLU A 398 -11.41 15.98 34.75
CA GLU A 398 -12.37 16.75 33.93
C GLU A 398 -12.80 18.04 34.65
N GLU A 399 -13.05 17.93 35.96
CA GLU A 399 -13.37 19.08 36.81
C GLU A 399 -12.23 20.12 36.82
N ASN A 400 -10.97 19.65 36.87
CA ASN A 400 -9.80 20.53 36.81
C ASN A 400 -9.62 21.19 35.43
N GLU A 401 -9.76 20.46 34.33
CA GLU A 401 -9.64 21.02 32.96
C GLU A 401 -10.69 22.10 32.70
N ILE A 402 -11.93 21.84 33.09
CA ILE A 402 -13.02 22.81 33.00
C ILE A 402 -12.72 24.05 33.86
N HIS A 403 -12.25 23.86 35.10
CA HIS A 403 -11.83 24.97 35.95
C HIS A 403 -10.64 25.76 35.39
N GLU A 404 -9.68 25.11 34.73
CA GLU A 404 -8.53 25.78 34.11
C GLU A 404 -8.93 26.58 32.87
N PHE A 405 -9.79 26.03 32.01
CA PHE A 405 -10.40 26.79 30.91
C PHE A 405 -11.05 28.07 31.42
N PHE A 406 -11.81 28.00 32.52
CA PHE A 406 -12.47 29.18 33.08
C PHE A 406 -11.51 30.21 33.67
N LYS A 407 -10.46 29.78 34.37
CA LYS A 407 -9.44 30.70 34.91
C LYS A 407 -8.76 31.54 33.83
N LYS A 408 -8.69 31.02 32.60
CA LYS A 408 -8.09 31.74 31.47
C LYS A 408 -8.89 32.96 31.03
N TYR A 409 -10.21 32.98 31.29
CA TYR A 409 -11.14 33.98 30.77
C TYR A 409 -11.96 34.70 31.85
N GLU A 410 -11.72 34.44 33.15
CA GLU A 410 -12.27 35.27 34.23
C GLU A 410 -11.81 36.72 34.05
N PRO A 411 -12.73 37.69 33.85
CA PRO A 411 -12.36 39.09 33.92
C PRO A 411 -12.02 39.39 35.40
N PHE A 412 -10.83 39.95 35.61
CA PHE A 412 -10.30 40.36 36.91
C PHE A 412 -11.32 41.06 37.83
#